data_AF-A0A7S3ZGK0-F1
#
_entry.id   AF-A0A7S3ZGK0-F1
#
_cell.length_a   1.000
_cell.length_b   1.000
_cell.length_c   1.000
_cell.angle_alpha   90.00
_cell.angle_beta   90.00
_cell.angle_gamma   90.00
#
_symmetry.space_group_name_H-M   'P 1'
#
loop_
_entity.id
_entity.type
_entity.pdbx_description
1 polymer ?
#
loop_
_entity_poly.entity_id
_entity_poly.type
_entity_poly.pdbx_seq_one_letter_code
_entity_poly.pdbx_strand_id
1 'polypeptide(L)'
;FPGEECCLRFNPDVVAGENAKVQTGGEKTKFGIALTDIDKVLEIVTKHRIKVVGVHEHTGSGISDPAKMVQSARNLLGVATRRNFKHLKFVDLGGGFKIPYRPEEKRAPVNDLGREILALLSEHERRESFEHAPLSLCLEPGKWLVGEAGVLLVTVNTVKHNRKRVIVGVNSGFNHLIRPAMYHAYHHIRNLSAMDRKSK
;
A
#
# COMPACT_ATOMS: atom_id res chain seq x y z
N PHE A 1 10.79 7.11 25.41
CA PHE A 1 12.20 7.10 24.99
C PHE A 1 12.69 8.53 24.78
N PRO A 2 13.23 9.20 25.81
CA PRO A 2 13.86 10.51 25.64
C PRO A 2 15.13 10.37 24.77
N GLY A 3 15.26 11.19 23.72
CA GLY A 3 16.44 11.24 22.86
C GLY A 3 16.35 10.43 21.55
N GLU A 4 15.31 9.61 21.37
CA GLU A 4 15.14 8.80 20.16
C GLU A 4 14.55 9.60 18.98
N GLU A 5 14.90 9.17 17.77
CA GLU A 5 14.30 9.65 16.52
C GLU A 5 12.96 8.96 16.26
N CYS A 6 11.98 9.68 15.73
CA CYS A 6 10.68 9.09 15.38
C CYS A 6 10.21 9.45 13.96
N CYS A 7 9.39 8.58 13.40
CA CYS A 7 8.61 8.83 12.20
C CYS A 7 7.14 9.01 12.58
N LEU A 8 6.49 10.02 12.02
CA LEU A 8 5.06 10.28 12.24
C LEU A 8 4.25 9.81 11.05
N ARG A 9 3.26 8.94 11.31
CA ARG A 9 2.31 8.51 10.29
C ARG A 9 1.16 9.51 10.18
N PHE A 10 0.93 10.02 8.99
CA PHE A 10 -0.21 10.87 8.66
C PHE A 10 -1.25 10.11 7.83
N ASN A 11 -2.49 10.58 7.92
CA ASN A 11 -3.57 10.20 7.04
C ASN A 11 -3.68 11.27 5.94
N PRO A 12 -3.31 10.97 4.69
CA PRO A 12 -3.27 11.94 3.60
C PRO A 12 -4.65 12.32 3.06
N ASP A 13 -5.72 11.82 3.67
CA ASP A 13 -7.11 12.00 3.26
C ASP A 13 -7.41 11.55 1.81
N VAL A 14 -6.67 10.53 1.36
CA VAL A 14 -6.89 9.88 0.07
C VAL A 14 -7.37 8.46 0.30
N VAL A 15 -8.57 8.15 -0.21
CA VAL A 15 -9.14 6.79 -0.16
C VAL A 15 -8.67 5.98 -1.38
N ALA A 16 -7.81 4.99 -1.12
CA ALA A 16 -7.30 4.06 -2.12
C ALA A 16 -7.36 2.59 -1.63
N GLY A 17 -7.62 1.65 -2.55
CA GLY A 17 -7.63 0.21 -2.26
C GLY A 17 -8.78 -0.56 -2.90
N GLU A 18 -8.60 -1.87 -3.08
CA GLU A 18 -9.52 -2.75 -3.83
C GLU A 18 -10.87 -3.00 -3.13
N ASN A 19 -10.92 -2.90 -1.80
CA ASN A 19 -12.14 -3.04 -1.02
C ASN A 19 -12.07 -2.26 0.30
N ALA A 20 -13.22 -2.04 0.95
CA ALA A 20 -13.31 -1.28 2.20
C ALA A 20 -12.46 -1.84 3.35
N LYS A 21 -12.14 -3.15 3.35
CA LYS A 21 -11.32 -3.78 4.39
C LYS A 21 -9.81 -3.54 4.21
N VAL A 22 -9.37 -3.06 3.04
CA VAL A 22 -7.96 -2.78 2.73
C VAL A 22 -7.69 -1.30 2.44
N GLN A 23 -8.67 -0.43 2.65
CA GLN A 23 -8.51 1.02 2.63
C GLN A 23 -7.97 1.49 3.98
N THR A 24 -6.89 2.26 3.98
CA THR A 24 -6.25 2.75 5.22
C THR A 24 -6.07 4.27 5.28
N GLY A 25 -6.53 5.00 4.26
CA GLY A 25 -6.66 6.46 4.25
C GLY A 25 -8.12 6.94 4.26
N GLY A 26 -8.33 8.25 4.46
CA GLY A 26 -9.63 8.93 4.48
C GLY A 26 -10.26 9.07 5.88
N GLU A 27 -11.38 9.78 6.00
CA GLU A 27 -12.01 10.17 7.28
C GLU A 27 -12.30 9.01 8.25
N LYS A 28 -12.55 7.80 7.75
CA LYS A 28 -12.93 6.63 8.57
C LYS A 28 -11.76 5.72 8.97
N THR A 29 -10.52 6.08 8.62
CA THR A 29 -9.39 5.24 8.99
C THR A 29 -9.04 5.38 10.48
N LYS A 30 -8.62 4.27 11.08
CA LYS A 30 -8.09 4.24 12.46
C LYS A 30 -6.60 4.54 12.55
N PHE A 31 -5.95 4.82 11.42
CA PHE A 31 -4.51 4.95 11.30
C PHE A 31 -4.09 6.34 10.85
N GLY A 32 -2.96 6.80 11.38
CA GLY A 32 -2.35 8.06 10.98
C GLY A 32 -3.04 9.29 11.59
N ILE A 33 -2.27 10.35 11.73
CA ILE A 33 -2.73 11.65 12.24
C ILE A 33 -3.36 12.41 11.07
N ALA A 34 -4.52 13.03 11.29
CA ALA A 34 -5.12 13.87 10.26
C ALA A 34 -4.20 15.05 9.91
N LEU A 35 -4.07 15.38 8.63
CA LEU A 35 -3.23 16.52 8.20
C LEU A 35 -3.70 17.84 8.81
N THR A 36 -5.00 17.98 9.09
CA THR A 36 -5.61 19.14 9.75
C THR A 36 -5.19 19.31 11.20
N ASP A 37 -4.66 18.28 11.85
CA ASP A 37 -4.17 18.33 13.23
C ASP A 37 -2.67 18.69 13.33
N ILE A 38 -2.04 19.14 12.23
CA ILE A 38 -0.60 19.45 12.19
C ILE A 38 -0.18 20.44 13.28
N ASP A 39 -0.96 21.48 13.57
CA ASP A 39 -0.60 22.47 14.59
C ASP A 39 -0.52 21.84 15.98
N LYS A 40 -1.47 20.96 16.33
CA LYS A 40 -1.45 20.21 17.60
C LYS A 40 -0.24 19.26 17.68
N VAL A 41 0.11 18.62 16.56
CA VAL A 41 1.32 17.79 16.48
C VAL A 41 2.56 18.61 16.77
N LEU A 42 2.68 19.80 16.17
CA LEU A 42 3.83 20.68 16.36
C LEU A 42 3.94 21.21 17.80
N GLU A 43 2.82 21.48 18.46
CA GLU A 43 2.79 21.81 19.89
C GLU A 43 3.40 20.68 20.74
N ILE A 44 2.98 19.44 20.51
CA ILE A 44 3.47 18.26 21.23
C ILE A 44 4.96 18.02 20.94
N VAL A 45 5.34 18.06 19.66
CA VAL A 45 6.73 17.88 19.22
C VAL A 45 7.65 18.90 19.87
N THR A 46 7.22 20.17 19.93
CA THR A 46 7.98 21.25 20.55
C THR A 46 8.06 21.09 22.06
N LYS A 47 6.92 20.88 22.72
CA LYS A 47 6.82 20.72 24.19
C LYS A 47 7.70 19.59 24.70
N HIS A 48 7.74 18.47 23.97
CA HIS A 48 8.47 17.27 24.36
C HIS A 48 9.83 17.12 23.67
N ARG A 49 10.24 18.11 22.85
CA ARG A 49 11.51 18.12 22.09
C ARG A 49 11.70 16.83 21.27
N ILE A 50 10.63 16.38 20.62
CA ILE A 50 10.62 15.14 19.83
C ILE A 50 11.42 15.35 18.55
N LYS A 51 12.35 14.44 18.24
CA LYS A 51 13.13 14.49 17.01
C LYS A 51 12.42 13.72 15.88
N VAL A 52 11.55 14.41 15.17
CA VAL A 52 10.87 13.86 13.99
C VAL A 52 11.83 13.83 12.80
N VAL A 53 12.14 12.64 12.31
CA VAL A 53 13.07 12.41 11.18
C VAL A 53 12.40 11.86 9.93
N GLY A 54 11.14 11.47 10.03
CA GLY A 54 10.37 11.01 8.89
C GLY A 54 8.89 11.30 9.03
N VAL A 55 8.24 11.41 7.87
CA VAL A 55 6.78 11.36 7.76
C VAL A 55 6.40 10.17 6.91
N HIS A 56 5.31 9.51 7.26
CA HIS A 56 4.86 8.27 6.62
C HIS A 56 3.38 8.34 6.28
N GLU A 57 2.99 7.75 5.16
CA GLU A 57 1.62 7.44 4.83
C GLU A 57 1.46 5.99 4.36
N HIS A 58 0.25 5.47 4.48
CA HIS A 58 -0.14 4.26 3.77
C HIS A 58 -1.63 4.32 3.45
N THR A 59 -1.96 4.44 2.16
CA THR A 59 -3.33 4.69 1.69
C THR A 59 -4.16 3.42 1.49
N GLY A 60 -3.52 2.27 1.33
CA GLY A 60 -4.19 0.97 1.30
C GLY A 60 -3.47 -0.08 0.45
N SER A 61 -4.21 -1.11 0.02
CA SER A 61 -3.67 -2.19 -0.82
C SER A 61 -4.43 -2.37 -2.14
N GLY A 62 -3.69 -2.65 -3.22
CA GLY A 62 -4.25 -2.89 -4.55
C GLY A 62 -4.62 -1.59 -5.27
N ILE A 63 -3.85 -0.53 -5.07
CA ILE A 63 -4.08 0.78 -5.67
C ILE A 63 -3.83 0.66 -7.17
N SER A 64 -4.89 0.79 -7.96
CA SER A 64 -4.86 0.72 -9.42
C SER A 64 -4.77 2.08 -10.10
N ASP A 65 -5.07 3.15 -9.38
CA ASP A 65 -5.13 4.51 -9.90
C ASP A 65 -3.86 5.29 -9.47
N PRO A 66 -2.92 5.52 -10.40
CA PRO A 66 -1.68 6.25 -10.11
C PRO A 66 -1.94 7.67 -9.62
N ALA A 67 -2.99 8.33 -10.12
CA ALA A 67 -3.29 9.72 -9.75
C ALA A 67 -3.58 9.86 -8.24
N LYS A 68 -4.19 8.85 -7.62
CA LYS A 68 -4.41 8.82 -6.18
C LYS A 68 -3.11 8.69 -5.38
N MET A 69 -2.16 7.90 -5.84
CA MET A 69 -0.86 7.77 -5.17
C MET A 69 -0.09 9.08 -5.26
N VAL A 70 -0.12 9.73 -6.43
CA VAL A 70 0.52 11.05 -6.65
C VAL A 70 -0.13 12.13 -5.78
N GLN A 71 -1.47 12.15 -5.70
CA GLN A 71 -2.19 13.08 -4.83
C GLN A 71 -1.87 12.86 -3.35
N SER A 72 -1.78 11.59 -2.93
CA SER A 72 -1.42 11.24 -1.55
C SER A 72 -0.02 11.73 -1.20
N ALA A 73 0.96 11.43 -2.05
CA ALA A 73 2.32 11.90 -1.89
C ALA A 73 2.39 13.43 -1.81
N ARG A 74 1.61 14.14 -2.65
CA ARG A 74 1.51 15.61 -2.60
C ARG A 74 0.96 16.09 -1.26
N ASN A 75 -0.06 15.44 -0.73
CA ASN A 75 -0.67 15.80 0.55
C ASN A 75 0.30 15.59 1.72
N LEU A 76 1.00 14.45 1.76
CA LEU A 76 2.03 14.18 2.78
C LEU A 76 3.20 15.16 2.67
N LEU A 77 3.67 15.47 1.46
CA LEU A 77 4.70 16.48 1.24
C LEU A 77 4.27 17.87 1.72
N GLY A 78 2.96 18.16 1.73
CA GLY A 78 2.42 19.40 2.30
C GLY A 78 2.75 19.61 3.78
N VAL A 79 2.91 18.54 4.56
CA VAL A 79 3.31 18.62 5.98
C VAL A 79 4.80 18.37 6.19
N ALA A 80 5.50 17.80 5.20
CA ALA A 80 6.91 17.43 5.22
C ALA A 80 7.90 18.62 5.10
N THR A 81 7.58 19.77 5.68
CA THR A 81 8.39 21.00 5.51
C THR A 81 9.46 21.14 6.57
N ARG A 82 10.53 21.91 6.27
CA ARG A 82 11.55 22.30 7.26
C ARG A 82 10.98 23.12 8.41
N ARG A 83 9.92 23.89 8.14
CA ARG A 83 9.21 24.67 9.16
C ARG A 83 8.55 23.75 10.19
N ASN A 84 7.90 22.68 9.72
CA ASN A 84 7.22 21.72 10.58
C ASN A 84 8.22 20.80 11.27
N PHE A 85 9.17 20.24 10.51
CA PHE A 85 10.10 19.21 10.98
C PHE A 85 11.54 19.53 10.58
N LYS A 86 12.29 20.15 11.52
CA LYS A 86 13.67 20.61 11.29
C LYS A 86 14.66 19.47 10.99
N HIS A 87 14.38 18.26 11.47
CA HIS A 87 15.28 17.11 11.39
C HIS A 87 14.82 16.06 10.37
N LEU A 88 13.90 16.43 9.48
CA LEU A 88 13.35 15.51 8.49
C LEU A 88 14.45 14.98 7.55
N LYS A 89 14.51 13.66 7.40
CA LYS A 89 15.48 12.92 6.59
C LYS A 89 14.82 12.11 5.48
N PHE A 90 13.57 11.68 5.67
CA PHE A 90 12.89 10.83 4.71
C PHE A 90 11.38 11.05 4.68
N VAL A 91 10.79 10.65 3.57
CA VAL A 91 9.35 10.54 3.36
C VAL A 91 9.06 9.11 2.94
N ASP A 92 8.12 8.48 3.64
CA ASP A 92 7.68 7.12 3.36
C ASP A 92 6.26 7.12 2.80
N LEU A 93 6.12 6.65 1.56
CA LEU A 93 4.83 6.58 0.87
C LEU A 93 4.13 5.22 1.06
N GLY A 94 4.71 4.35 1.88
CA GLY A 94 4.20 3.01 2.16
C GLY A 94 4.21 2.14 0.91
N GLY A 95 3.36 1.13 0.92
CA GLY A 95 3.16 0.21 -0.20
C GLY A 95 1.83 0.37 -0.92
N GLY A 96 1.28 -0.76 -1.35
CA GLY A 96 -0.09 -0.83 -1.88
C GLY A 96 -0.20 -1.00 -3.39
N PHE A 97 0.92 -1.06 -4.12
CA PHE A 97 0.93 -1.29 -5.56
C PHE A 97 0.14 -2.54 -5.97
N LYS A 98 -0.74 -2.38 -6.96
CA LYS A 98 -1.55 -3.48 -7.49
C LYS A 98 -0.71 -4.48 -8.29
N ILE A 99 -1.01 -5.77 -8.08
CA ILE A 99 -0.58 -6.90 -8.91
C ILE A 99 -1.80 -7.55 -9.58
N PRO A 100 -1.63 -8.20 -10.74
CA PRO A 100 -2.73 -8.92 -11.37
C PRO A 100 -3.04 -10.22 -10.61
N TYR A 101 -4.30 -10.42 -10.21
CA TYR A 101 -4.80 -11.72 -9.75
C TYR A 101 -5.58 -12.45 -10.83
N ARG A 102 -6.18 -11.71 -11.76
CA ARG A 102 -6.85 -12.24 -12.95
C ARG A 102 -5.95 -12.09 -14.19
N PRO A 103 -6.02 -13.01 -15.16
CA PRO A 103 -5.22 -12.94 -16.39
C PRO A 103 -5.35 -11.62 -17.18
N GLU A 104 -6.54 -11.01 -17.13
CA GLU A 104 -6.87 -9.75 -17.82
C GLU A 104 -6.50 -8.49 -17.03
N GLU A 105 -6.12 -8.62 -15.76
CA GLU A 105 -5.78 -7.46 -14.94
C GLU A 105 -4.42 -6.88 -15.33
N LYS A 106 -4.34 -5.55 -15.30
CA LYS A 106 -3.08 -4.82 -15.47
C LYS A 106 -2.38 -4.65 -14.12
N ARG A 107 -1.05 -4.71 -14.15
CA ARG A 107 -0.18 -4.30 -13.04
C ARG A 107 -0.18 -2.76 -12.92
N ALA A 108 0.09 -2.25 -11.72
CA ALA A 108 0.41 -0.84 -11.54
C ALA A 108 1.63 -0.42 -12.40
N PRO A 109 1.58 0.73 -13.10
CA PRO A 109 2.69 1.25 -13.92
C PRO A 109 3.76 1.92 -13.03
N VAL A 110 4.49 1.11 -12.25
CA VAL A 110 5.41 1.59 -11.20
C VAL A 110 6.51 2.52 -11.71
N ASN A 111 6.96 2.35 -12.95
CA ASN A 111 7.98 3.22 -13.54
C ASN A 111 7.45 4.64 -13.82
N ASP A 112 6.23 4.73 -14.36
CA ASP A 112 5.59 6.01 -14.66
C ASP A 112 5.27 6.76 -13.36
N LEU A 113 4.70 6.02 -12.40
CA LEU A 113 4.43 6.54 -11.07
C LEU A 113 5.71 6.99 -10.35
N GLY A 114 6.80 6.23 -10.46
CA GLY A 114 8.09 6.60 -9.91
C GLY A 114 8.61 7.92 -10.47
N ARG A 115 8.46 8.15 -11.80
CA ARG A 115 8.84 9.42 -12.42
C ARG A 115 8.02 10.60 -11.88
N GLU A 116 6.71 10.42 -11.74
CA GLU A 116 5.82 11.47 -11.22
C GLU A 116 6.12 11.79 -9.75
N ILE A 117 6.29 10.78 -8.90
CA ILE A 117 6.63 10.96 -7.48
C ILE A 117 8.00 11.63 -7.32
N LEU A 118 9.01 11.21 -8.10
CA LEU A 118 10.34 11.83 -8.06
C LEU A 118 10.28 13.29 -8.51
N ALA A 119 9.50 13.63 -9.54
CA ALA A 119 9.33 15.01 -9.96
C ALA A 119 8.70 15.87 -8.85
N LEU A 120 7.68 15.35 -8.16
CA LEU A 120 7.07 16.02 -7.01
C LEU A 120 8.04 16.21 -5.85
N LEU A 121 8.82 15.17 -5.53
CA LEU A 121 9.81 15.24 -4.47
C LEU A 121 10.88 16.29 -4.79
N SER A 122 11.42 16.29 -5.99
CA SER A 122 12.43 17.28 -6.42
C SER A 122 11.87 18.71 -6.42
N GLU A 123 10.62 18.92 -6.82
CA GLU A 123 9.96 20.23 -6.73
C GLU A 123 9.83 20.68 -5.27
N HIS A 124 9.39 19.77 -4.40
CA HIS A 124 9.27 20.02 -2.97
C HIS A 124 10.61 20.34 -2.31
N GLU A 125 11.65 19.58 -2.62
CA GLU A 125 13.00 19.78 -2.08
C GLU A 125 13.57 21.15 -2.43
N ARG A 126 13.37 21.63 -3.66
CA ARG A 126 13.75 23.00 -4.06
C ARG A 126 12.96 24.04 -3.25
N ARG A 127 11.63 23.88 -3.16
CA ARG A 127 10.76 24.84 -2.47
C ARG A 127 11.08 24.96 -0.98
N GLU A 128 11.35 23.85 -0.32
CA GLU A 128 11.59 23.78 1.13
C GLU A 128 13.09 23.82 1.50
N SER A 129 13.98 24.11 0.54
CA SER A 129 15.43 24.21 0.73
C SER A 129 16.09 22.94 1.30
N PHE A 130 15.67 21.76 0.82
CA PHE A 130 16.34 20.48 1.08
C PHE A 130 17.52 20.19 0.13
N GLU A 131 17.90 21.12 -0.75
CA GLU A 131 18.94 20.91 -1.79
C GLU A 131 20.30 20.41 -1.24
N HIS A 132 20.68 20.83 -0.03
CA HIS A 132 21.93 20.43 0.62
C HIS A 132 21.79 19.23 1.57
N ALA A 133 20.57 18.73 1.76
CA ALA A 133 20.26 17.53 2.54
C ALA A 133 18.93 16.95 2.04
N PRO A 134 18.95 16.26 0.88
CA PRO A 134 17.76 15.75 0.21
C PRO A 134 17.05 14.69 1.05
N LEU A 135 15.74 14.57 0.86
CA LEU A 135 14.90 13.60 1.54
C LEU A 135 15.05 12.24 0.85
N SER A 136 15.28 11.21 1.66
CA SER A 136 15.18 9.84 1.17
C SER A 136 13.71 9.47 0.92
N LEU A 137 13.43 8.87 -0.23
CA LEU A 137 12.12 8.29 -0.53
C LEU A 137 12.09 6.83 -0.10
N CYS A 138 11.17 6.49 0.80
CA CYS A 138 10.95 5.12 1.28
C CYS A 138 9.64 4.57 0.69
N LEU A 139 9.65 3.27 0.36
CA LEU A 139 8.51 2.52 -0.15
C LEU A 139 8.45 1.16 0.55
N GLU A 140 7.25 0.64 0.79
CA GLU A 140 7.01 -0.61 1.52
C GLU A 140 6.26 -1.67 0.67
N PRO A 141 6.80 -2.11 -0.51
CA PRO A 141 6.09 -3.02 -1.40
C PRO A 141 6.07 -4.46 -0.86
N GLY A 142 5.01 -4.83 -0.13
CA GLY A 142 4.79 -6.22 0.29
C GLY A 142 4.23 -7.09 -0.83
N LYS A 143 2.91 -7.01 -1.06
CA LYS A 143 2.18 -7.80 -2.07
C LYS A 143 2.82 -7.73 -3.47
N TRP A 144 3.34 -6.56 -3.84
CA TRP A 144 3.94 -6.35 -5.15
C TRP A 144 5.21 -7.17 -5.37
N LEU A 145 6.04 -7.34 -4.33
CA LEU A 145 7.30 -8.06 -4.43
C LEU A 145 7.10 -9.59 -4.45
N VAL A 146 6.21 -10.10 -3.59
CA VAL A 146 6.12 -11.56 -3.35
C VAL A 146 4.83 -12.20 -3.84
N GLY A 147 3.82 -11.42 -4.21
CA GLY A 147 2.46 -11.94 -4.45
C GLY A 147 2.34 -12.89 -5.64
N GLU A 148 3.22 -12.77 -6.63
CA GLU A 148 3.25 -13.62 -7.83
C GLU A 148 4.36 -14.69 -7.79
N ALA A 149 5.19 -14.69 -6.75
CA ALA A 149 6.30 -15.63 -6.61
C ALA A 149 5.86 -17.00 -6.07
N GLY A 150 4.61 -17.14 -5.62
CA GLY A 150 4.11 -18.33 -4.95
C GLY A 150 2.86 -18.92 -5.61
N VAL A 151 2.79 -20.25 -5.61
CA VAL A 151 1.60 -21.01 -5.99
C VAL A 151 1.25 -22.00 -4.89
N LEU A 152 -0.05 -22.25 -4.70
CA LEU A 152 -0.53 -23.28 -3.78
C LEU A 152 -0.93 -24.52 -4.60
N LEU A 153 -0.10 -25.56 -4.52
CA LEU A 153 -0.40 -26.85 -5.13
C LEU A 153 -1.31 -27.67 -4.23
N VAL A 154 -2.38 -28.21 -4.83
CA VAL A 154 -3.38 -29.00 -4.13
C VAL A 154 -3.78 -30.21 -4.97
N THR A 155 -4.17 -31.29 -4.31
CA THR A 155 -4.66 -32.51 -4.95
C THR A 155 -6.17 -32.58 -4.81
N VAL A 156 -6.86 -32.84 -5.91
CA VAL A 156 -8.30 -33.14 -5.89
C VAL A 156 -8.51 -34.49 -5.21
N ASN A 157 -9.35 -34.53 -4.18
CA ASN A 157 -9.68 -35.77 -3.47
C ASN A 157 -11.14 -36.19 -3.66
N THR A 158 -12.01 -35.26 -4.06
CA THR A 158 -13.45 -35.49 -4.18
C THR A 158 -14.02 -34.70 -5.35
N VAL A 159 -14.85 -35.33 -6.17
CA VAL A 159 -15.66 -34.63 -7.19
C VAL A 159 -17.12 -34.98 -6.95
N LYS A 160 -17.92 -33.97 -6.60
CA LYS A 160 -19.36 -34.13 -6.36
C LYS A 160 -20.15 -33.43 -7.45
N HIS A 161 -20.97 -34.20 -8.17
CA HIS A 161 -21.95 -33.67 -9.10
C HIS A 161 -23.23 -33.34 -8.33
N ASN A 162 -23.61 -32.06 -8.27
CA ASN A 162 -24.80 -31.60 -7.58
C ASN A 162 -25.70 -30.78 -8.53
N ARG A 163 -26.71 -31.43 -9.09
CA ARG A 163 -27.62 -30.86 -10.10
C ARG A 163 -26.82 -30.22 -11.24
N LYS A 164 -26.82 -28.88 -11.33
CA LYS A 164 -26.14 -28.08 -12.36
C LYS A 164 -24.74 -27.60 -11.95
N ARG A 165 -24.20 -28.04 -10.81
CA ARG A 165 -22.88 -27.63 -10.31
C ARG A 165 -21.97 -28.83 -10.08
N VAL A 166 -20.71 -28.67 -10.44
CA VAL A 166 -19.63 -29.58 -10.04
C VAL A 166 -18.91 -28.95 -8.87
N ILE A 167 -18.79 -29.67 -7.76
CA ILE A 167 -18.03 -29.25 -6.57
C ILE A 167 -16.77 -30.09 -6.52
N VAL A 168 -15.61 -29.42 -6.57
CA VAL A 168 -14.29 -30.06 -6.52
C VAL A 168 -13.71 -29.83 -5.13
N GLY A 169 -13.57 -30.90 -4.36
CA GLY A 169 -12.89 -30.91 -3.07
C GLY A 169 -11.40 -31.16 -3.24
N VAL A 170 -10.58 -30.45 -2.47
CA VAL A 170 -9.11 -30.56 -2.49
C VAL A 170 -8.59 -30.82 -1.08
N ASN A 171 -7.33 -31.25 -0.95
CA ASN A 171 -6.64 -31.46 0.33
C ASN A 171 -6.15 -30.15 0.99
N SER A 172 -6.89 -29.06 0.82
CA SER A 172 -6.55 -27.73 1.34
C SER A 172 -7.83 -26.93 1.60
N GLY A 173 -7.70 -25.79 2.29
CA GLY A 173 -8.83 -24.96 2.66
C GLY A 173 -8.42 -23.56 3.10
N PHE A 174 -9.37 -22.84 3.72
CA PHE A 174 -9.14 -21.47 4.20
C PHE A 174 -8.04 -21.38 5.26
N ASN A 175 -7.71 -22.49 5.93
CA ASN A 175 -6.62 -22.57 6.89
C ASN A 175 -5.24 -22.42 6.22
N HIS A 176 -5.09 -22.75 4.93
CA HIS A 176 -3.87 -22.52 4.16
C HIS A 176 -3.93 -21.24 3.31
N LEU A 177 -5.09 -20.93 2.73
CA LEU A 177 -5.31 -19.71 1.95
C LEU A 177 -6.63 -19.04 2.33
N ILE A 178 -6.56 -18.15 3.33
CA ILE A 178 -7.75 -17.51 3.90
C ILE A 178 -8.36 -16.41 3.01
N ARG A 179 -7.59 -15.89 2.04
CA ARG A 179 -7.94 -14.66 1.30
C ARG A 179 -9.29 -14.73 0.57
N PRO A 180 -9.64 -15.82 -0.14
CA PRO A 180 -10.96 -15.94 -0.77
C PRO A 180 -12.11 -15.89 0.25
N ALA A 181 -11.93 -16.49 1.43
CA ALA A 181 -12.96 -16.53 2.47
C ALA A 181 -13.12 -15.19 3.20
N MET A 182 -12.01 -14.51 3.53
CA MET A 182 -12.02 -13.30 4.36
C MET A 182 -12.26 -12.00 3.57
N TYR A 183 -11.72 -11.93 2.35
CA TYR A 183 -11.71 -10.73 1.53
C TYR A 183 -12.48 -10.87 0.22
N HIS A 184 -13.13 -12.02 -0.03
CA HIS A 184 -13.70 -12.35 -1.34
C HIS A 184 -12.67 -12.21 -2.48
N ALA A 185 -11.40 -12.47 -2.17
CA ALA A 185 -10.30 -12.28 -3.11
C ALA A 185 -10.33 -13.37 -4.19
N TYR A 186 -10.12 -12.95 -5.44
CA TYR A 186 -9.89 -13.88 -6.54
C TYR A 186 -8.47 -14.44 -6.47
N HIS A 187 -8.34 -15.74 -6.75
CA HIS A 187 -7.08 -16.39 -7.09
C HIS A 187 -7.34 -17.26 -8.33
N HIS A 188 -6.48 -17.12 -9.32
CA HIS A 188 -6.59 -17.95 -10.52
C HIS A 188 -6.27 -19.41 -10.18
N ILE A 189 -7.13 -20.34 -10.61
CA ILE A 189 -6.97 -21.78 -10.39
C ILE A 189 -6.81 -22.44 -11.76
N ARG A 190 -5.76 -23.26 -11.91
CA ARG A 190 -5.51 -24.04 -13.13
C ARG A 190 -5.51 -25.53 -12.82
N ASN A 191 -6.08 -26.32 -13.72
CA ASN A 191 -5.96 -27.77 -13.67
C ASN A 191 -4.64 -28.20 -14.34
N LEU A 192 -3.68 -28.67 -13.55
CA LEU A 192 -2.38 -29.10 -14.03
C LEU A 192 -2.42 -30.43 -14.79
N SER A 193 -3.44 -31.26 -14.60
CA SER A 193 -3.57 -32.54 -15.33
C SER A 193 -4.19 -32.39 -16.73
N ALA A 194 -4.57 -31.16 -17.12
CA ALA A 194 -5.24 -30.87 -18.39
C ALA A 194 -4.86 -29.47 -18.91
N MET A 195 -3.55 -29.17 -18.93
CA MET A 195 -3.03 -27.82 -19.23
C MET A 195 -3.41 -27.30 -20.62
N ASP A 196 -3.63 -28.19 -21.59
CA ASP A 196 -3.96 -27.84 -22.99
C ASP A 196 -5.46 -27.61 -23.22
N ARG A 197 -6.32 -27.93 -22.25
CA ARG A 197 -7.75 -27.64 -22.36
C ARG A 197 -7.98 -26.18 -22.02
N LYS A 198 -8.51 -25.40 -22.99
CA LYS A 198 -9.03 -24.06 -22.70
C LYS A 198 -10.03 -24.15 -21.55
N SER A 199 -9.84 -23.33 -20.52
CA SER A 199 -10.84 -23.16 -19.45
C SER A 199 -12.16 -22.79 -20.12
N LYS A 200 -13.19 -23.61 -19.88
CA LYS A 200 -14.56 -23.25 -20.25
C LYS A 200 -15.08 -22.15 -19.34
#